data_AF-A0A512C155-F1
#
_entry.id   AF-A0A512C155-F1
#
_cell.length_a   1.000
_cell.length_b   1.000
_cell.length_c   1.000
_cell.angle_alpha   90.00
_cell.angle_beta   90.00
_cell.angle_gamma   90.00
#
_symmetry.space_group_name_H-M   'P 1'
#
loop_
_entity.id
_entity.type
_entity.pdbx_description
1 polymer ?
#
loop_
_entity_poly.entity_id
_entity_poly.type
_entity_poly.pdbx_seq_one_letter_code
_entity_poly.pdbx_strand_id
1 'polypeptide(L)'
;MTTARVERRLAAVLAADVVGYSRLVEQDEAGTLTALKMLRCEIIDPLLAQHHGRMVKLMGDEALAEFGLVVDAVACAVAVQKGVTERQADLASERRIVLRIGVNLGDVVVEAEDLLGDGVNIAARLEQICEPGGVMISGTAYDLFQGKLNLPMALAGEQRLKNIDRPIRTYQIRLAGKPPRPRWSRRPVTRWALAAIVLLVLGLLGGIAHLLWPRAP
;
A
#
# COMPACT_ATOMS: atom_id res chain seq x y z
N MET A 1 19.39 14.54 28.36
CA MET A 1 18.78 14.43 27.03
C MET A 1 19.08 13.02 26.53
N THR A 2 18.09 12.14 26.54
CA THR A 2 18.25 10.76 26.07
C THR A 2 18.26 10.80 24.55
N THR A 3 19.42 10.57 23.93
CA THR A 3 19.53 10.40 22.48
C THR A 3 18.63 9.25 22.06
N ALA A 4 17.68 9.51 21.15
CA ALA A 4 16.86 8.46 20.58
C ALA A 4 17.80 7.40 19.97
N ARG A 5 17.70 6.18 20.48
CA ARG A 5 18.58 5.09 20.04
C ARG A 5 18.06 4.60 18.69
N VAL A 6 18.76 5.00 17.63
CA VAL A 6 18.53 4.48 16.28
C VAL A 6 19.05 3.05 16.22
N GLU A 7 18.15 2.08 16.05
CA GLU A 7 18.51 0.66 15.95
C GLU A 7 18.23 0.15 14.53
N ARG A 8 19.19 -0.60 13.96
CA ARG A 8 19.01 -1.27 12.67
C ARG A 8 18.85 -2.76 12.89
N ARG A 9 17.84 -3.36 12.26
CA ARG A 9 17.61 -4.80 12.31
C ARG A 9 16.84 -5.29 11.09
N LEU A 10 16.90 -6.60 10.88
CA LEU A 10 16.07 -7.28 9.90
C LEU A 10 14.66 -7.49 10.49
N ALA A 11 13.62 -7.08 9.77
CA ALA A 11 12.23 -7.28 10.18
C ALA A 11 11.33 -7.62 8.99
N ALA A 12 10.26 -8.36 9.26
CA ALA A 12 9.18 -8.51 8.31
C ALA A 12 8.21 -7.34 8.48
N VAL A 13 7.91 -6.64 7.39
CA VAL A 13 7.05 -5.45 7.36
C VAL A 13 5.83 -5.77 6.51
N LEU A 14 4.65 -5.49 7.06
CA LEU A 14 3.37 -5.57 6.38
C LEU A 14 2.83 -4.15 6.20
N ALA A 15 2.54 -3.78 4.96
CA ALA A 15 1.80 -2.58 4.61
C ALA A 15 0.42 -2.97 4.08
N ALA A 16 -0.63 -2.26 4.50
CA ALA A 16 -1.98 -2.48 4.02
C ALA A 16 -2.68 -1.14 3.76
N ASP A 17 -3.54 -1.11 2.74
CA ASP A 17 -4.30 0.07 2.36
C ASP A 17 -5.70 -0.29 1.85
N VAL A 18 -6.65 0.64 1.98
CA VAL A 18 -8.04 0.46 1.55
C VAL A 18 -8.20 0.86 0.09
N VAL A 19 -8.71 -0.07 -0.71
CA VAL A 19 -8.99 0.17 -2.12
C VAL A 19 -10.09 1.21 -2.29
N GLY A 20 -9.72 2.38 -2.80
CA GLY A 20 -10.67 3.44 -3.14
C GLY A 20 -11.27 4.13 -1.92
N TYR A 21 -10.51 4.26 -0.83
CA TYR A 21 -10.91 4.92 0.40
C TYR A 21 -11.56 6.29 0.20
N SER A 22 -10.96 7.17 -0.61
CA SER A 22 -11.51 8.51 -0.85
C SER A 22 -12.94 8.47 -1.40
N ARG A 23 -13.26 7.49 -2.26
CA ARG A 23 -14.61 7.30 -2.79
C ARG A 23 -15.59 6.81 -1.71
N LEU A 24 -15.15 5.91 -0.81
CA LEU A 24 -15.98 5.44 0.29
C LEU A 24 -16.31 6.58 1.26
N VAL A 25 -15.32 7.40 1.59
CA VAL A 25 -15.48 8.58 2.44
C VAL A 25 -16.38 9.63 1.79
N GLU A 26 -16.22 9.90 0.48
CA GLU A 26 -17.09 10.82 -0.26
C GLU A 26 -18.56 10.37 -0.26
N GLN A 27 -18.82 9.06 -0.28
CA GLN A 27 -20.16 8.50 -0.24
C GLN A 27 -20.78 8.50 1.17
N ASP A 28 -20.00 8.14 2.19
CA ASP A 28 -20.42 8.08 3.59
C ASP A 28 -19.19 8.08 4.52
N GLU A 29 -18.75 9.27 4.92
CA GLU A 29 -17.59 9.46 5.79
C GLU A 29 -17.77 8.78 7.15
N ALA A 30 -18.89 9.03 7.83
CA ALA A 30 -19.15 8.52 9.17
C ALA A 30 -19.26 6.98 9.17
N GLY A 31 -19.98 6.41 8.20
CA GLY A 31 -20.12 4.97 8.04
C GLY A 31 -18.80 4.29 7.69
N THR A 32 -18.01 4.88 6.79
CA THR A 32 -16.70 4.34 6.39
C THR A 32 -15.72 4.32 7.57
N LEU A 33 -15.61 5.43 8.31
CA LEU A 33 -14.73 5.51 9.47
C LEU A 33 -15.16 4.54 10.59
N THR A 34 -16.47 4.38 10.79
CA THR A 34 -17.01 3.42 11.77
C THR A 34 -16.71 1.98 11.35
N ALA A 35 -16.91 1.65 10.07
CA ALA A 35 -16.62 0.33 9.54
C ALA A 35 -15.12 -0.02 9.63
N LEU A 36 -14.22 0.93 9.31
CA LEU A 36 -12.78 0.73 9.48
C LEU A 36 -12.37 0.53 10.93
N LYS A 37 -12.95 1.29 11.87
CA LYS A 37 -12.72 1.08 13.30
C LYS A 37 -13.17 -0.31 13.75
N MET A 38 -14.33 -0.79 13.30
CA MET A 38 -14.80 -2.14 13.62
C MET A 38 -13.88 -3.20 13.03
N LEU A 39 -13.51 -3.10 11.74
CA LEU A 39 -12.56 -4.05 11.13
C LEU A 39 -11.22 -4.06 11.87
N ARG A 40 -10.76 -2.89 12.32
CA ARG A 40 -9.53 -2.80 13.12
C ARG A 40 -9.67 -3.55 14.44
N CYS A 41 -10.65 -3.20 15.26
CA CYS A 41 -10.79 -3.76 16.60
C CYS A 41 -11.19 -5.25 16.59
N GLU A 42 -12.04 -5.67 15.66
CA GLU A 42 -12.59 -7.02 15.62
C GLU A 42 -11.73 -8.01 14.83
N ILE A 43 -10.90 -7.53 13.89
CA ILE A 43 -10.16 -8.39 12.95
C ILE A 43 -8.67 -8.09 12.97
N ILE A 44 -8.26 -6.86 12.65
CA ILE A 44 -6.85 -6.55 12.41
C ILE A 44 -6.04 -6.64 13.71
N ASP A 45 -6.44 -5.95 14.77
CA ASP A 45 -5.69 -5.90 16.03
C ASP A 45 -5.61 -7.30 16.71
N PRO A 46 -6.69 -8.11 16.77
CA PRO A 46 -6.62 -9.48 17.27
C PRO A 46 -5.69 -10.38 16.45
N LEU A 47 -5.74 -10.30 15.12
CA LEU A 47 -4.88 -11.11 14.26
C LEU A 47 -3.42 -10.68 14.33
N LEU A 48 -3.14 -9.38 14.44
CA LEU A 48 -1.80 -8.90 14.70
C LEU A 48 -1.26 -9.49 16.00
N ALA A 49 -2.03 -9.44 17.09
CA ALA A 49 -1.62 -10.01 18.36
C ALA A 49 -1.41 -11.53 18.27
N GLN A 50 -2.33 -12.26 17.63
CA GLN A 50 -2.24 -13.72 17.43
C GLN A 50 -0.99 -14.12 16.65
N HIS A 51 -0.54 -13.29 15.72
CA HIS A 51 0.64 -13.51 14.89
C HIS A 51 1.84 -12.69 15.36
N HIS A 52 1.92 -12.28 16.63
CA HIS A 52 3.08 -11.59 17.20
C HIS A 52 3.52 -10.32 16.42
N GLY A 53 2.57 -9.68 15.74
CA GLY A 53 2.77 -8.42 15.02
C GLY A 53 2.61 -7.22 15.94
N ARG A 54 3.38 -6.16 15.69
CA ARG A 54 3.19 -4.85 16.31
C ARG A 54 2.68 -3.87 15.25
N MET A 55 1.55 -3.23 15.53
CA MET A 55 1.11 -2.07 14.76
C MET A 55 2.10 -0.92 15.00
N VAL A 56 2.77 -0.47 13.96
CA VAL A 56 3.71 0.66 14.01
C VAL A 56 2.94 1.94 13.77
N LYS A 57 2.07 1.94 12.76
CA LYS A 57 1.49 3.17 12.24
C LYS A 57 0.16 2.91 11.57
N LEU A 58 -0.80 3.80 11.85
CA LEU A 58 -2.08 3.86 11.17
C LEU A 58 -2.31 5.32 10.76
N MET A 59 -2.33 5.58 9.46
CA MET A 59 -2.54 6.91 8.88
C MET A 59 -3.73 6.85 7.94
N GLY A 60 -4.92 7.20 8.45
CA GLY A 60 -6.15 7.10 7.67
C GLY A 60 -6.49 5.64 7.37
N ASP A 61 -6.38 5.26 6.11
CA ASP A 61 -6.57 3.93 5.55
C ASP A 61 -5.28 3.09 5.46
N GLU A 62 -4.12 3.72 5.54
CA GLU A 62 -2.82 3.03 5.48
C GLU A 62 -2.42 2.49 6.85
N ALA A 63 -2.12 1.19 6.92
CA ALA A 63 -1.62 0.51 8.10
C ALA A 63 -0.23 -0.08 7.84
N LEU A 64 0.65 0.07 8.83
CA LEU A 64 1.99 -0.52 8.84
C LEU A 64 2.19 -1.34 10.11
N ALA A 65 2.57 -2.59 9.94
CA ALA A 65 2.90 -3.49 11.04
C ALA A 65 4.27 -4.15 10.82
N GLU A 66 4.95 -4.46 11.92
CA GLU A 66 6.19 -5.23 11.91
C GLU A 66 6.04 -6.57 12.64
N PHE A 67 6.87 -7.53 12.22
CA PHE A 67 6.91 -8.87 12.75
C PHE A 67 8.37 -9.32 12.87
N GLY A 68 8.67 -10.07 13.93
CA GLY A 68 9.97 -10.73 14.09
C GLY A 68 10.18 -11.88 13.10
N LEU A 69 9.10 -12.48 12.60
CA LEU A 69 9.13 -13.62 11.68
C LEU A 69 8.29 -13.36 10.43
N VAL A 70 8.82 -13.71 9.27
CA VAL A 70 8.10 -13.57 7.99
C VAL A 70 6.87 -14.49 7.90
N VAL A 71 6.93 -15.67 8.51
CA VAL A 71 5.81 -16.64 8.49
C VAL A 71 4.59 -16.05 9.19
N ASP A 72 4.81 -15.33 10.28
CA ASP A 72 3.77 -14.65 11.04
C ASP A 72 3.17 -13.50 10.25
N ALA A 73 4.00 -12.67 9.60
CA ALA A 73 3.53 -11.59 8.74
C ALA A 73 2.63 -12.09 7.60
N VAL A 74 3.06 -13.15 6.91
CA VAL A 74 2.29 -13.74 5.78
C VAL A 74 1.02 -14.42 6.29
N ALA A 75 1.08 -15.15 7.40
CA ALA A 75 -0.11 -15.76 8.00
C ALA A 75 -1.13 -14.70 8.44
N CYS A 76 -0.68 -13.64 9.10
CA CYS A 76 -1.50 -12.50 9.49
C CYS A 76 -2.14 -11.83 8.28
N ALA A 77 -1.37 -11.53 7.23
CA ALA A 77 -1.89 -10.91 6.01
C ALA A 77 -3.03 -11.73 5.39
N VAL A 78 -2.85 -13.05 5.31
CA VAL A 78 -3.86 -13.97 4.78
C VAL A 78 -5.09 -14.04 5.68
N ALA A 79 -4.91 -14.12 6.99
CA ALA A 79 -6.02 -14.15 7.94
C ALA A 79 -6.82 -12.85 7.90
N VAL A 80 -6.15 -11.70 7.83
CA VAL A 80 -6.78 -10.37 7.71
C VAL A 80 -7.61 -10.29 6.43
N GLN A 81 -7.04 -10.68 5.28
CA GLN A 81 -7.80 -10.67 4.03
C GLN A 81 -9.04 -11.56 4.07
N LYS A 82 -8.95 -12.76 4.67
CA LYS A 82 -10.09 -13.66 4.84
C LYS A 82 -11.15 -13.05 5.74
N GLY A 83 -10.77 -12.60 6.94
CA GLY A 83 -11.70 -12.01 7.91
C GLY A 83 -12.39 -10.77 7.36
N VAL A 84 -11.64 -9.87 6.71
CA VAL A 84 -12.23 -8.69 6.06
C VAL A 84 -13.17 -9.10 4.93
N THR A 85 -12.79 -10.04 4.07
CA THR A 85 -13.66 -10.52 2.98
C THR A 85 -14.96 -11.10 3.51
N GLU A 86 -14.90 -11.93 4.55
CA GLU A 86 -16.08 -12.52 5.21
C GLU A 86 -16.98 -11.44 5.83
N ARG A 87 -16.40 -10.50 6.58
CA ARG A 87 -17.15 -9.41 7.23
C ARG A 87 -17.84 -8.48 6.24
N GLN A 88 -17.31 -8.38 5.02
CA GLN A 88 -17.81 -7.51 3.97
C GLN A 88 -18.69 -8.24 2.94
N ALA A 89 -18.92 -9.56 3.08
CA ALA A 89 -19.62 -10.38 2.10
C ALA A 89 -21.06 -9.91 1.82
N ASP A 90 -21.80 -9.55 2.87
CA ASP A 90 -23.21 -9.15 2.78
C ASP A 90 -23.42 -7.70 2.33
N LEU A 91 -22.35 -6.92 2.22
CA LEU A 91 -22.43 -5.54 1.77
C LEU A 91 -22.47 -5.47 0.23
N ALA A 92 -23.16 -4.47 -0.30
CA ALA A 92 -23.11 -4.14 -1.72
C ALA A 92 -21.67 -3.81 -2.13
N SER A 93 -21.25 -4.24 -3.33
CA SER A 93 -19.86 -4.15 -3.78
C SER A 93 -19.27 -2.74 -3.71
N GLU A 94 -20.08 -1.70 -3.86
CA GLU A 94 -19.63 -0.31 -3.81
C GLU A 94 -19.30 0.18 -2.39
N ARG A 95 -19.87 -0.46 -1.36
CA ARG A 95 -19.66 -0.15 0.07
C ARG A 95 -18.65 -1.08 0.74
N ARG A 96 -18.18 -2.13 0.04
CA ARG A 96 -17.21 -3.07 0.59
C ARG A 96 -15.86 -2.40 0.78
N ILE A 97 -15.30 -2.57 1.96
CA ILE A 97 -13.90 -2.30 2.24
C ILE A 97 -13.09 -3.50 1.72
N VAL A 98 -12.14 -3.22 0.84
CA VAL A 98 -11.22 -4.23 0.30
C VAL A 98 -9.81 -3.73 0.55
N LEU A 99 -8.95 -4.59 1.08
CA LEU A 99 -7.57 -4.25 1.36
C LEU A 99 -6.65 -4.72 0.23
N ARG A 100 -5.58 -3.99 0.00
CA ARG A 100 -4.35 -4.52 -0.60
C ARG A 100 -3.33 -4.71 0.52
N ILE A 101 -2.51 -5.75 0.43
CA ILE A 101 -1.47 -6.00 1.42
C ILE A 101 -0.16 -6.32 0.72
N GLY A 102 0.92 -5.67 1.17
CA GLY A 102 2.30 -5.93 0.78
C GLY A 102 3.11 -6.44 1.97
N VAL A 103 3.89 -7.51 1.78
CA VAL A 103 4.81 -8.03 2.81
C VAL A 103 6.23 -8.06 2.27
N ASN A 104 7.15 -7.48 3.02
CA ASN A 104 8.58 -7.53 2.72
C ASN A 104 9.37 -8.00 3.94
N LEU A 105 10.50 -8.65 3.70
CA LEU A 105 11.54 -8.88 4.70
C LEU A 105 12.77 -8.08 4.30
N GLY A 106 13.24 -7.19 5.16
CA GLY A 106 14.40 -6.35 4.87
C GLY A 106 14.88 -5.54 6.07
N ASP A 107 16.00 -4.85 5.87
CA ASP A 107 16.57 -3.98 6.88
C ASP A 107 15.65 -2.79 7.14
N VAL A 108 15.39 -2.55 8.42
CA VAL A 108 14.61 -1.41 8.91
C VAL A 108 15.41 -0.66 9.95
N VAL A 109 15.09 0.63 10.07
CA VAL A 109 15.61 1.52 11.10
C VAL A 109 14.46 1.78 12.06
N VAL A 110 14.64 1.41 13.32
CA VAL A 110 13.69 1.72 14.40
C VAL A 110 14.12 3.02 15.05
N GLU A 111 13.23 4.01 15.03
CA GLU A 111 13.42 5.30 15.69
C GLU A 111 12.23 5.56 16.62
N ALA A 112 12.46 5.42 17.93
CA ALA A 112 11.40 5.37 18.95
C ALA A 112 10.34 4.30 18.62
N GLU A 113 9.15 4.73 18.20
CA GLU A 113 8.03 3.84 17.85
C GLU A 113 7.80 3.74 16.33
N ASP A 114 8.58 4.44 15.50
CA ASP A 114 8.43 4.43 14.04
C ASP A 114 9.41 3.45 13.36
N LEU A 115 9.05 3.02 12.15
CA LEU A 115 9.89 2.20 11.28
C LEU A 115 10.19 2.95 9.98
N LEU A 116 11.48 3.06 9.68
CA LEU A 116 12.00 3.75 8.50
C LEU A 116 12.90 2.83 7.68
N GLY A 117 13.18 3.26 6.45
CA GLY A 117 14.15 2.63 5.56
C GLY A 117 13.52 1.85 4.39
N ASP A 118 14.39 1.30 3.56
CA ASP A 118 13.99 0.67 2.30
C ASP A 118 13.10 -0.55 2.52
N GLY A 119 13.28 -1.28 3.62
CA GLY A 119 12.41 -2.41 3.98
C GLY A 119 10.94 -2.02 4.06
N VAL A 120 10.66 -0.86 4.65
CA VAL A 120 9.31 -0.26 4.78
C VAL A 120 8.81 0.24 3.43
N ASN A 121 9.66 0.98 2.70
CA ASN A 121 9.32 1.49 1.38
C ASN A 121 8.95 0.36 0.41
N ILE A 122 9.69 -0.74 0.39
CA ILE A 122 9.38 -1.90 -0.44
C ILE A 122 8.03 -2.49 -0.05
N ALA A 123 7.74 -2.72 1.24
CA ALA A 123 6.44 -3.25 1.66
C ALA A 123 5.27 -2.37 1.17
N ALA A 124 5.37 -1.05 1.35
CA ALA A 124 4.37 -0.10 0.86
C ALA A 124 4.23 -0.14 -0.67
N ARG A 125 5.33 -0.26 -1.42
CA ARG A 125 5.24 -0.38 -2.89
C ARG A 125 4.67 -1.71 -3.35
N LEU A 126 4.88 -2.80 -2.60
CA LEU A 126 4.27 -4.09 -2.89
C LEU A 126 2.75 -4.06 -2.68
N GLU A 127 2.29 -3.38 -1.62
CA GLU A 127 0.88 -3.12 -1.39
C GLU A 127 0.25 -2.41 -2.61
N GLN A 128 0.90 -1.35 -3.10
CA GLN A 128 0.36 -0.52 -4.19
C GLN A 128 0.17 -1.28 -5.51
N ILE A 129 1.06 -2.24 -5.80
CA ILE A 129 0.97 -3.08 -7.01
C ILE A 129 0.15 -4.36 -6.79
N CYS A 130 -0.32 -4.60 -5.57
CA CYS A 130 -1.13 -5.77 -5.27
C CYS A 130 -2.51 -5.65 -5.90
N GLU A 131 -3.09 -6.77 -6.35
CA GLU A 131 -4.51 -6.78 -6.72
C GLU A 131 -5.38 -6.60 -5.46
N PRO A 132 -6.55 -5.93 -5.56
CA PRO A 132 -7.51 -5.85 -4.47
C PRO A 132 -7.86 -7.22 -3.88
N GLY A 133 -7.81 -7.34 -2.54
CA GLY A 133 -8.05 -8.60 -1.83
C GLY A 133 -6.88 -9.59 -1.85
N GLY A 134 -5.77 -9.23 -2.49
CA GLY A 134 -4.56 -10.06 -2.56
C GLY A 134 -3.53 -9.75 -1.48
N VAL A 135 -2.51 -10.59 -1.42
CA VAL A 135 -1.26 -10.32 -0.70
C VAL A 135 -0.10 -10.41 -1.68
N MET A 136 0.71 -9.36 -1.78
CA MET A 136 1.94 -9.34 -2.56
C MET A 136 3.13 -9.48 -1.62
N ILE A 137 4.03 -10.42 -1.88
CA ILE A 137 5.20 -10.69 -1.05
C ILE A 137 6.50 -10.50 -1.84
N SER A 138 7.53 -9.97 -1.20
CA SER A 138 8.86 -9.87 -1.79
C SER A 138 9.52 -11.24 -1.93
N GLY A 139 10.53 -11.33 -2.80
CA GLY A 139 11.33 -12.53 -2.96
C GLY A 139 12.08 -12.91 -1.70
N THR A 140 12.62 -11.93 -0.96
CA THR A 140 13.28 -12.18 0.33
C THR A 140 12.32 -12.75 1.37
N ALA A 141 11.07 -12.27 1.39
CA ALA A 141 10.04 -12.82 2.26
C ALA A 141 9.66 -14.24 1.83
N TYR A 142 9.48 -14.48 0.52
CA TYR A 142 9.18 -15.79 -0.04
C TYR A 142 10.25 -16.82 0.32
N ASP A 143 11.53 -16.49 0.16
CA ASP A 143 12.64 -17.43 0.33
C ASP A 143 12.73 -17.98 1.76
N LEU A 144 12.41 -17.16 2.77
CA LEU A 144 12.36 -17.60 4.17
C LEU A 144 11.01 -18.20 4.59
N PHE A 145 9.99 -18.06 3.76
CA PHE A 145 8.63 -18.56 3.99
C PHE A 145 8.35 -19.91 3.34
N GLN A 146 8.95 -20.18 2.16
CA GLN A 146 8.64 -21.34 1.32
C GLN A 146 8.63 -22.66 2.11
N GLY A 147 7.57 -23.46 1.94
CA GLY A 147 7.42 -24.76 2.58
C GLY A 147 6.82 -24.71 4.00
N LYS A 148 6.57 -23.53 4.57
CA LYS A 148 6.02 -23.40 5.94
C LYS A 148 4.49 -23.39 6.01
N LEU A 149 3.81 -22.83 5.00
CA LEU A 149 2.35 -22.91 4.88
C LEU A 149 1.96 -23.32 3.46
N ASN A 150 0.89 -24.11 3.36
CA ASN A 150 0.32 -24.54 2.08
C ASN A 150 -0.63 -23.46 1.54
N LEU A 151 -0.08 -22.42 0.92
CA LEU A 151 -0.84 -21.32 0.32
C LEU A 151 -0.69 -21.31 -1.21
N PRO A 152 -1.75 -20.96 -1.95
CA PRO A 152 -1.69 -20.80 -3.40
C PRO A 152 -0.94 -19.51 -3.74
N MET A 153 0.37 -19.63 -3.97
CA MET A 153 1.23 -18.51 -4.34
C MET A 153 1.73 -18.65 -5.78
N ALA A 154 1.73 -17.54 -6.52
CA ALA A 154 2.20 -17.48 -7.89
C ALA A 154 3.37 -16.49 -8.01
N LEU A 155 4.39 -16.85 -8.78
CA LEU A 155 5.46 -15.91 -9.15
C LEU A 155 4.86 -14.77 -9.99
N ALA A 156 5.03 -13.53 -9.53
CA ALA A 156 4.57 -12.31 -10.21
C ALA A 156 5.72 -11.58 -10.93
N GLY A 157 6.89 -12.24 -11.04
CA GLY A 157 8.06 -11.75 -11.77
C GLY A 157 8.87 -10.71 -11.00
N GLU A 158 9.70 -9.98 -11.73
CA GLU A 158 10.49 -8.87 -11.20
C GLU A 158 9.77 -7.54 -11.39
N GLN A 159 9.70 -6.75 -10.33
CA GLN A 159 9.02 -5.45 -10.30
C GLN A 159 10.03 -4.34 -10.02
N ARG A 160 10.06 -3.30 -10.88
CA ARG A 160 10.81 -2.07 -10.60
C ARG A 160 9.95 -1.15 -9.76
N LEU A 161 10.36 -0.92 -8.52
CA LEU A 161 9.64 -0.08 -7.58
C LEU A 161 10.23 1.32 -7.58
N LYS A 162 9.39 2.35 -7.36
CA LYS A 162 9.83 3.74 -7.30
C LYS A 162 10.92 3.91 -6.23
N ASN A 163 12.03 4.56 -6.59
CA ASN A 163 13.17 4.84 -5.72
C ASN A 163 13.86 3.58 -5.16
N ILE A 164 13.73 2.43 -5.84
CA ILE A 164 14.47 1.21 -5.52
C ILE A 164 15.30 0.84 -6.75
N ASP A 165 16.63 0.87 -6.62
CA ASP A 165 17.56 0.73 -7.76
C ASP A 165 17.48 -0.65 -8.43
N ARG A 166 17.29 -1.70 -7.62
CA ARG A 166 17.21 -3.08 -8.08
C ARG A 166 15.77 -3.54 -8.29
N PRO A 167 15.48 -4.37 -9.30
CA PRO A 167 14.19 -5.04 -9.38
C PRO A 167 13.97 -5.94 -8.16
N ILE A 168 12.72 -6.01 -7.71
CA ILE A 168 12.29 -6.88 -6.62
C ILE A 168 11.49 -8.03 -7.23
N ARG A 169 11.96 -9.26 -7.04
CA ARG A 169 11.15 -10.45 -7.34
C ARG A 169 9.93 -10.46 -6.42
N THR A 170 8.76 -10.72 -6.96
CA THR A 170 7.51 -10.72 -6.18
C THR A 170 6.70 -11.99 -6.40
N TYR A 171 5.89 -12.33 -5.41
CA TYR A 171 4.92 -13.42 -5.48
C TYR A 171 3.58 -12.92 -5.00
N GLN A 172 2.51 -13.44 -5.59
CA GLN A 172 1.15 -13.08 -5.25
C GLN A 172 0.44 -14.26 -4.61
N ILE A 173 -0.21 -14.01 -3.47
CA ILE A 173 -1.16 -14.92 -2.85
C ILE A 173 -2.55 -14.48 -3.25
N ARG A 174 -3.28 -15.37 -3.93
CA ARG A 174 -4.66 -15.13 -4.34
C ARG A 174 -5.58 -15.91 -3.41
N LEU A 175 -6.33 -15.19 -2.61
CA LEU A 175 -7.35 -15.78 -1.76
C LEU A 175 -8.62 -15.90 -2.61
N ALA A 176 -9.19 -17.11 -2.65
CA ALA A 176 -10.32 -17.41 -3.51
C ALA A 176 -11.50 -16.48 -3.17
N GLY A 177 -11.82 -15.59 -4.11
CA GLY A 177 -12.85 -14.58 -4.01
C GLY A 177 -12.64 -13.65 -5.18
N LYS A 178 -13.60 -13.56 -6.10
CA LYS A 178 -13.45 -12.70 -7.29
C LYS A 178 -13.45 -11.25 -6.78
N PRO A 179 -12.33 -10.50 -6.80
CA PRO A 179 -12.39 -9.11 -6.40
C PRO A 179 -13.34 -8.37 -7.36
N PRO A 180 -14.15 -7.41 -6.89
CA PRO A 180 -14.82 -6.51 -7.80
C PRO A 180 -13.72 -5.86 -8.65
N ARG A 181 -13.76 -6.09 -9.97
CA ARG A 181 -12.79 -5.45 -10.88
C ARG A 181 -12.93 -3.94 -10.68
N PRO A 182 -11.92 -3.22 -10.15
CA PRO A 182 -12.00 -1.78 -10.17
C PRO A 182 -12.02 -1.37 -11.64
N ARG A 183 -13.15 -0.84 -12.10
CA ARG A 183 -13.19 -0.06 -13.33
C ARG A 183 -12.37 1.18 -13.04
N TRP A 184 -11.06 1.11 -13.26
CA TRP A 184 -10.28 2.30 -13.53
C TRP A 184 -10.93 2.96 -14.73
N SER A 185 -11.73 4.00 -14.48
CA SER A 185 -12.05 4.96 -15.52
C SER A 185 -10.70 5.57 -15.90
N ARG A 186 -10.12 5.10 -17.00
CA ARG A 186 -9.21 5.93 -17.77
C ARG A 186 -10.06 7.14 -18.16
N ARG A 187 -10.07 8.20 -17.35
CA ARG A 187 -10.67 9.46 -17.78
C ARG A 187 -9.91 9.82 -19.06
N PRO A 188 -10.55 9.85 -20.24
CA PRO A 188 -9.85 10.31 -21.42
C PRO A 188 -9.41 11.73 -21.13
N VAL A 189 -8.13 12.01 -21.27
CA VAL A 189 -7.60 13.37 -21.14
C VAL A 189 -8.38 14.19 -22.19
N THR A 190 -9.30 15.03 -21.74
CA THR A 190 -10.15 15.80 -22.65
C THR A 190 -9.25 16.75 -23.45
N ARG A 191 -9.56 16.95 -24.73
CA ARG A 191 -8.76 17.81 -25.64
C ARG A 191 -8.54 19.23 -25.06
N TRP A 192 -9.43 19.69 -24.18
CA TRP A 192 -9.34 20.94 -23.44
C TRP A 192 -8.20 20.97 -22.40
N ALA A 193 -7.85 19.84 -21.76
CA ALA A 193 -6.74 19.76 -20.82
C ALA A 193 -5.38 19.88 -21.53
N LEU A 194 -5.25 19.32 -22.74
CA LEU A 194 -4.07 19.53 -23.59
C LEU A 194 -4.00 20.96 -24.14
N ALA A 195 -5.14 21.55 -24.52
CA ALA A 195 -5.20 22.94 -24.99
C ALA A 195 -4.82 23.94 -23.88
N ALA A 196 -5.22 23.69 -22.63
CA ALA A 196 -4.85 24.51 -21.48
C ALA A 196 -3.33 24.45 -21.20
N ILE A 197 -2.70 23.28 -21.33
CA ILE A 197 -1.25 23.13 -21.16
C ILE A 197 -0.48 23.87 -22.27
N VAL A 198 -0.94 23.79 -23.52
CA VAL A 198 -0.31 24.50 -24.65
C VAL A 198 -0.39 26.03 -24.48
N LEU A 199 -1.53 26.55 -24.04
CA LEU A 199 -1.70 27.99 -23.78
C LEU A 199 -0.79 28.48 -22.64
N LEU A 200 -0.60 27.66 -21.61
CA LEU A 200 0.24 28.00 -20.46
C LEU A 200 1.73 28.04 -20.85
N VAL A 201 2.19 27.12 -21.71
CA VAL A 201 3.55 27.10 -22.26
C VAL A 201 3.80 28.28 -23.22
N LEU A 202 2.83 28.60 -24.09
CA LEU A 202 2.95 29.75 -25.00
C LEU A 202 2.94 31.09 -24.25
N GLY A 203 2.15 31.22 -23.18
CA GLY A 203 2.16 32.40 -22.32
C GLY A 203 3.50 32.62 -21.61
N LEU A 204 4.14 31.54 -21.13
CA LEU A 204 5.47 31.59 -20.53
C LEU A 204 6.55 31.98 -21.55
N LEU A 205 6.51 31.44 -22.77
CA LEU A 205 7.46 31.79 -23.83
C LEU A 205 7.29 33.24 -24.33
N GLY A 206 6.04 33.71 -24.46
CA GLY A 206 5.74 35.10 -24.82
C GLY A 206 6.18 36.10 -23.75
N GLY A 207 6.00 35.76 -22.47
CA GLY A 207 6.47 36.58 -21.34
C GLY A 207 7.99 36.73 -21.29
N ILE A 208 8.73 35.66 -21.59
CA ILE A 208 10.21 35.69 -21.65
C ILE A 208 10.69 36.52 -22.84
N ALA A 209 10.04 36.41 -24.01
CA ALA A 209 10.38 37.22 -25.18
C ALA A 209 10.16 38.72 -24.95
N HIS A 210 9.12 39.09 -24.19
CA HIS A 210 8.83 40.49 -23.85
C HIS A 210 9.83 41.06 -22.82
N LEU A 211 10.47 40.22 -22.01
CA LEU A 211 11.51 40.63 -21.06
C LEU A 211 12.88 40.85 -21.73
N LEU A 212 13.11 40.17 -22.87
CA LEU A 212 14.37 40.23 -23.63
C LEU A 212 14.33 41.24 -24.78
N TRP A 213 13.22 41.94 -25.00
CA TRP A 213 13.13 42.99 -26.03
C TRP A 213 13.87 44.25 -25.57
N PRO A 214 14.86 44.75 -26.31
CA PRO A 214 15.62 45.92 -25.92
C PRO A 214 14.72 47.15 -25.98
N ARG A 215 14.53 47.82 -24.84
CA ARG A 215 13.96 49.17 -24.81
C ARG A 215 15.05 50.12 -25.32
N ALA A 216 14.85 50.64 -26.54
CA ALA A 216 15.68 51.69 -27.11
C ALA A 216 15.55 52.97 -26.25
N PRO A 217 16.61 53.81 -26.19
CA PRO A 217 16.74 54.91 -25.23
C PRO A 217 15.72 56.04 -25.42
#